data_AF-A0A8C6DD61-F1
#
_entry.id   AF-A0A8C6DD61-F1
#
_cell.length_a   1.000
_cell.length_b   1.000
_cell.length_c   1.000
_cell.angle_alpha   90.00
_cell.angle_beta   90.00
_cell.angle_gamma   90.00
#
_symmetry.space_group_name_H-M   'P 1'
#
loop_
_entity.id
_entity.type
_entity.pdbx_description
1 polymer ?
#
loop_
_entity_poly.entity_id
_entity_poly.type
_entity_poly.pdbx_seq_one_letter_code
_entity_poly.pdbx_strand_id
1 'polypeptide(L)'
;MHAWLRRDPGNVCVVHCMDGRAASAVAVCSFLCFCRLFSTAEAAVYMFSMKRCPPGIWPSHKRYGYMCDMVAEEPVTPHSKPILVKAVVMTPVPLFSKQRSGCRPFCEVYVGDERVTTTDFKIEDGKAVIPLGITVQGDVLIIIYHARSTLGGRLQAKVRGCQRPWMFQIQFHTGFVPRNAATVRFAKYDLDACDIQEKYPDLFQVNLEVEVEPRDRPSREAPPWEGGARARPPGPWRPPQQCRPAQLPARGPGPRSGGRCGGPA
;
A
#
# COMPACT_ATOMS: atom_id res chain seq x y z
N MET A 1 12.93 3.71 -11.68
CA MET A 1 12.23 3.00 -12.78
C MET A 1 12.02 3.89 -14.00
N HIS A 2 11.19 4.94 -13.93
CA HIS A 2 10.87 5.80 -15.10
C HIS A 2 12.10 6.35 -15.83
N ALA A 3 13.01 7.02 -15.11
CA ALA A 3 14.21 7.60 -15.70
C ALA A 3 15.13 6.58 -16.38
N TRP A 4 15.16 5.33 -15.90
CA TRP A 4 15.93 4.24 -16.50
C TRP A 4 15.32 3.77 -17.81
N LEU A 5 14.02 3.45 -17.81
CA LEU A 5 13.30 2.97 -18.98
C LEU A 5 13.20 4.02 -20.10
N ARG A 6 13.25 5.30 -19.76
CA ARG A 6 13.23 6.39 -20.76
C ARG A 6 14.55 6.58 -21.50
N ARG A 7 15.67 6.11 -20.96
CA ARG A 7 17.00 6.33 -21.56
C ARG A 7 17.21 5.54 -22.85
N ASP A 8 16.68 4.32 -22.93
CA ASP A 8 16.86 3.43 -24.07
C ASP A 8 15.65 2.49 -24.19
N PRO A 9 15.07 2.28 -25.40
CA PRO A 9 13.92 1.39 -25.59
C PRO A 9 14.21 -0.09 -25.31
N GLY A 10 15.48 -0.52 -25.33
CA GLY A 10 15.93 -1.85 -24.92
C GLY A 10 16.12 -2.02 -23.42
N ASN A 11 16.03 -0.95 -22.62
CA ASN A 11 16.16 -1.05 -21.18
C ASN A 11 15.00 -1.83 -20.55
N VAL A 12 15.34 -2.76 -19.67
CA VAL A 12 14.39 -3.52 -18.86
C VAL A 12 14.58 -3.20 -17.39
N CYS A 13 13.48 -3.17 -16.63
CA CYS A 13 13.51 -3.04 -15.18
C CYS A 13 12.97 -4.33 -14.54
N VAL A 14 13.77 -4.93 -13.66
CA VAL A 14 13.40 -6.13 -12.91
C VAL A 14 13.01 -5.72 -11.50
N VAL A 15 11.78 -6.05 -11.10
CA VAL A 15 11.25 -5.81 -9.75
C VAL A 15 11.13 -7.16 -9.05
N HIS A 16 11.67 -7.24 -7.83
CA HIS A 16 11.68 -8.45 -7.02
C HIS A 16 11.33 -8.13 -5.56
N CYS A 17 10.57 -9.02 -4.94
CA CYS A 17 10.43 -9.15 -3.50
C CYS A 17 10.44 -10.64 -3.12
N MET A 18 10.54 -10.94 -1.83
CA MET A 18 10.75 -12.30 -1.31
C MET A 18 9.85 -13.38 -1.95
N ASP A 19 8.57 -13.07 -2.16
CA ASP A 19 7.59 -13.98 -2.78
C ASP A 19 7.01 -13.47 -4.11
N GLY A 20 7.50 -12.34 -4.62
CA GLY A 20 7.02 -11.73 -5.87
C GLY A 20 5.57 -11.23 -5.86
N ARG A 21 4.92 -11.10 -4.70
CA ARG A 21 3.49 -10.73 -4.59
C ARG A 21 3.29 -9.27 -4.18
N ALA A 22 2.75 -9.00 -2.99
CA ALA A 22 2.21 -7.69 -2.61
C ALA A 22 3.19 -6.53 -2.82
N ALA A 23 4.42 -6.62 -2.32
CA ALA A 23 5.40 -5.54 -2.44
C ALA A 23 5.80 -5.25 -3.90
N SER A 24 6.02 -6.30 -4.70
CA SER A 24 6.28 -6.15 -6.13
C SER A 24 5.08 -5.56 -6.86
N ALA A 25 3.87 -6.00 -6.51
CA ALA A 25 2.63 -5.50 -7.10
C ALA A 25 2.42 -4.02 -6.80
N VAL A 26 2.61 -3.57 -5.56
CA VAL A 26 2.52 -2.14 -5.20
C VAL A 26 3.50 -1.32 -6.02
N ALA A 27 4.78 -1.70 -6.07
CA ALA A 27 5.78 -0.97 -6.83
C ALA A 27 5.45 -0.87 -8.33
N VAL A 28 5.04 -1.98 -8.94
CA VAL A 28 4.69 -2.02 -10.37
C VAL A 28 3.40 -1.24 -10.62
N CYS A 29 2.34 -1.44 -9.84
CA CYS A 29 1.07 -0.75 -10.02
C CYS A 29 1.21 0.76 -9.82
N SER A 30 1.93 1.21 -8.79
CA SER A 30 2.23 2.64 -8.59
C SER A 30 3.04 3.20 -9.75
N PHE A 31 3.98 2.45 -10.32
CA PHE A 31 4.71 2.88 -11.52
C PHE A 31 3.80 3.02 -12.75
N LEU A 32 2.84 2.13 -12.93
CA LEU A 32 1.88 2.20 -14.03
C LEU A 32 0.90 3.38 -13.85
N CYS A 33 0.45 3.65 -12.62
CA CYS A 33 -0.30 4.89 -12.30
C CYS A 33 0.54 6.13 -12.56
N PHE A 34 1.80 6.14 -12.12
CA PHE A 34 2.74 7.25 -12.36
C PHE A 34 2.93 7.55 -13.86
N CYS A 35 2.98 6.50 -14.69
CA CYS A 35 3.03 6.60 -16.14
C CYS A 35 1.67 6.94 -16.80
N ARG A 36 0.62 7.16 -16.00
CA ARG A 36 -0.76 7.44 -16.41
C ARG A 36 -1.36 6.36 -17.32
N LEU A 37 -0.91 5.11 -17.18
CA LEU A 37 -1.53 3.98 -17.89
C LEU A 37 -2.88 3.59 -17.25
N PHE A 38 -2.98 3.77 -15.94
CA PHE A 38 -4.21 3.57 -15.17
C PHE A 38 -4.48 4.81 -14.31
N SER A 39 -5.75 5.17 -14.18
CA SER A 39 -6.21 6.28 -13.32
C SER A 39 -6.63 5.81 -11.93
N THR A 40 -6.79 4.50 -11.71
CA THR A 40 -7.16 3.92 -10.41
C THR A 40 -6.22 2.78 -10.02
N ALA A 41 -5.96 2.65 -8.72
CA ALA A 41 -5.12 1.59 -8.18
C ALA A 41 -5.74 0.20 -8.43
N GLU A 42 -7.06 0.10 -8.37
CA GLU A 42 -7.82 -1.12 -8.61
C GLU A 42 -7.59 -1.67 -10.03
N ALA A 43 -7.64 -0.80 -11.04
CA ALA A 43 -7.41 -1.21 -12.43
C ALA A 43 -5.98 -1.72 -12.64
N ALA A 44 -4.99 -1.04 -12.05
CA ALA A 44 -3.59 -1.45 -12.11
C ALA A 44 -3.37 -2.82 -11.42
N VAL A 45 -3.93 -3.01 -10.23
CA VAL A 45 -3.84 -4.28 -9.48
C VAL A 45 -4.58 -5.41 -10.20
N TYR A 46 -5.72 -5.12 -10.82
CA TYR A 46 -6.46 -6.10 -11.63
C TYR A 46 -5.61 -6.60 -12.80
N MET A 47 -5.00 -5.68 -13.56
CA MET A 47 -4.10 -6.04 -14.66
C MET A 47 -2.89 -6.85 -14.18
N PHE A 48 -2.25 -6.43 -13.08
CA PHE A 48 -1.15 -7.19 -12.46
C PHE A 48 -1.60 -8.62 -12.13
N SER A 49 -2.77 -8.78 -11.53
CA SER A 49 -3.33 -10.08 -11.14
C SER A 49 -3.61 -10.97 -12.34
N MET A 50 -4.04 -10.41 -13.47
CA MET A 50 -4.23 -11.16 -14.72
C MET A 50 -2.93 -11.64 -15.35
N LYS A 51 -1.83 -10.87 -15.20
CA LYS A 51 -0.52 -11.23 -15.76
C LYS A 51 0.32 -12.11 -14.83
N ARG A 52 -0.01 -12.12 -13.55
CA ARG A 52 0.66 -12.88 -12.49
C ARG A 52 -0.39 -13.70 -11.74
N CYS A 53 -0.31 -13.68 -10.41
CA CYS A 53 -1.32 -14.20 -9.51
C CYS A 53 -1.87 -13.05 -8.64
N PRO A 54 -3.08 -13.20 -8.06
CA PRO A 54 -3.60 -12.23 -7.10
C PRO A 54 -2.58 -11.97 -5.97
N PRO A 55 -2.07 -10.73 -5.83
CA PRO A 55 -0.89 -10.48 -4.99
C PRO A 55 -1.19 -10.32 -3.50
N GLY A 56 -2.45 -10.48 -3.06
CA GLY A 56 -2.82 -10.34 -1.66
C GLY A 56 -2.66 -8.91 -1.13
N ILE A 57 -3.21 -7.92 -1.84
CA ILE A 57 -3.13 -6.51 -1.49
C ILE A 57 -3.91 -6.22 -0.20
N TRP A 58 -3.23 -5.69 0.81
CA TRP A 58 -3.85 -5.18 2.03
C TRP A 58 -4.54 -3.82 1.81
N PRO A 59 -5.50 -3.44 2.67
CA PRO A 59 -6.13 -2.13 2.60
C PRO A 59 -5.15 -0.95 2.59
N SER A 60 -4.07 -0.99 3.37
CA SER A 60 -3.00 0.02 3.29
C SER A 60 -2.38 0.13 1.90
N HIS A 61 -2.03 -0.98 1.26
CA HIS A 61 -1.48 -0.96 -0.10
C HIS A 61 -2.43 -0.30 -1.09
N LYS A 62 -3.75 -0.47 -0.93
CA LYS A 62 -4.75 0.25 -1.74
C LYS A 62 -4.78 1.74 -1.41
N ARG A 63 -4.72 2.09 -0.12
CA ARG A 63 -4.68 3.48 0.36
C ARG A 63 -3.49 4.26 -0.18
N TYR A 64 -2.32 3.62 -0.27
CA TYR A 64 -1.13 4.17 -0.93
C TYR A 64 -1.26 4.27 -2.47
N GLY A 65 -2.43 3.92 -3.02
CA GLY A 65 -2.93 4.40 -4.31
C GLY A 65 -2.97 5.93 -4.43
N TYR A 66 -2.68 6.68 -3.37
CA TYR A 66 -2.25 8.08 -3.35
C TYR A 66 -1.41 8.53 -4.55
N MET A 67 -0.59 7.63 -5.12
CA MET A 67 0.14 7.89 -6.36
C MET A 67 -0.78 8.33 -7.51
N CYS A 68 -1.93 7.67 -7.68
CA CYS A 68 -2.88 7.99 -8.75
C CYS A 68 -3.50 9.38 -8.51
N ASP A 69 -3.75 9.78 -7.25
CA ASP A 69 -4.23 11.13 -6.87
C ASP A 69 -3.17 12.21 -7.15
N MET A 70 -1.90 11.93 -6.84
CA MET A 70 -0.79 12.87 -7.07
C MET A 70 -0.47 13.09 -8.55
N VAL A 71 -0.85 12.16 -9.43
CA VAL A 71 -0.57 12.24 -10.89
C VAL A 71 -1.82 12.42 -11.73
N ALA A 72 -2.98 12.61 -11.10
CA ALA A 72 -4.25 12.88 -11.76
C ALA A 72 -4.20 14.15 -12.63
N GLU A 73 -5.26 14.40 -13.40
CA GLU A 73 -5.38 15.64 -14.19
C GLU A 73 -5.41 16.87 -13.30
N GLU A 74 -6.05 16.76 -12.13
CA GLU A 74 -6.00 17.69 -11.02
C GLU A 74 -5.19 17.06 -9.87
N PRO A 75 -3.87 17.29 -9.80
CA PRO A 75 -3.00 16.65 -8.82
C PRO A 75 -3.34 17.05 -7.38
N VAL A 76 -3.50 16.06 -6.50
CA VAL A 76 -3.52 16.30 -5.06
C VAL A 76 -2.08 16.48 -4.57
N THR A 77 -1.79 17.64 -3.99
CA THR A 77 -0.48 17.89 -3.35
C THR A 77 -0.56 17.61 -1.86
N PRO A 78 0.18 16.60 -1.35
CA PRO A 78 0.19 16.29 0.08
C PRO A 78 0.75 17.46 0.87
N HIS A 79 0.13 17.80 2.00
CA HIS A 79 0.69 18.83 2.89
C HIS A 79 1.78 18.26 3.80
N SER A 80 2.58 19.15 4.41
CA SER A 80 3.64 18.80 5.37
C SER A 80 3.34 19.26 6.81
N LYS A 81 2.07 19.56 7.12
CA LYS A 81 1.59 19.82 8.49
C LYS A 81 1.78 18.58 9.38
N PRO A 82 2.42 18.72 10.55
CA PRO A 82 2.40 17.68 11.57
C PRO A 82 0.99 17.44 12.08
N ILE A 83 0.74 16.21 12.55
CA ILE A 83 -0.54 15.80 13.12
C ILE A 83 -0.31 15.29 14.52
N LEU A 84 -0.96 15.91 15.51
CA LEU A 84 -1.05 15.38 16.87
C LEU A 84 -2.10 14.26 16.88
N VAL A 85 -1.67 13.03 17.09
CA VAL A 85 -2.55 11.89 17.33
C VAL A 85 -2.82 11.82 18.83
N LYS A 86 -4.03 12.23 19.22
CA LYS A 86 -4.46 12.29 20.63
C LYS A 86 -4.70 10.88 21.17
N ALA A 87 -5.48 10.08 20.44
CA ALA A 87 -5.82 8.73 20.85
C ALA A 87 -6.22 7.83 19.67
N VAL A 88 -6.08 6.51 19.89
CA VAL A 88 -6.72 5.48 19.07
C VAL A 88 -7.98 5.00 19.79
N VAL A 89 -9.14 5.07 19.12
CA VAL A 89 -10.44 4.68 19.67
C VAL A 89 -11.02 3.53 18.86
N MET A 90 -11.19 2.37 19.49
CA MET A 90 -11.78 1.18 18.90
C MET A 90 -13.22 1.02 19.39
N THR A 91 -14.18 0.93 18.46
CA THR A 91 -15.61 0.78 18.78
C THR A 91 -16.27 -0.20 17.82
N PRO A 92 -17.06 -1.18 18.31
CA PRO A 92 -17.18 -1.60 19.71
C PRO A 92 -15.89 -2.22 20.27
N VAL A 93 -15.83 -2.54 21.57
CA VAL A 93 -14.66 -3.21 22.18
C VAL A 93 -14.38 -4.56 21.48
N PRO A 94 -13.16 -4.79 20.95
CA PRO A 94 -12.84 -6.07 20.31
C PRO A 94 -12.58 -7.16 21.37
N LEU A 95 -12.87 -8.42 21.01
CA LEU A 95 -13.03 -9.57 21.93
C LEU A 95 -11.82 -10.51 21.90
N PHE A 96 -10.64 -9.98 22.22
CA PHE A 96 -9.36 -10.71 22.16
C PHE A 96 -9.00 -11.51 23.43
N SER A 97 -9.69 -11.27 24.54
CA SER A 97 -9.50 -12.02 25.78
C SER A 97 -9.85 -13.50 25.60
N LYS A 98 -9.33 -14.36 26.49
CA LYS A 98 -9.66 -15.80 26.47
C LYS A 98 -11.17 -16.07 26.58
N GLN A 99 -11.88 -15.24 27.36
CA GLN A 99 -13.32 -15.33 27.58
C GLN A 99 -14.15 -14.65 26.48
N ARG A 100 -13.52 -14.11 25.42
CA ARG A 100 -14.21 -13.38 24.34
C ARG A 100 -15.08 -12.22 24.86
N SER A 101 -14.62 -11.56 25.92
CA SER A 101 -15.36 -10.52 26.64
C SER A 101 -14.74 -9.12 26.55
N GLY A 102 -13.61 -8.97 25.88
CA GLY A 102 -12.93 -7.69 25.72
C GLY A 102 -11.48 -7.84 25.29
N CYS A 103 -10.67 -6.80 25.50
CA CYS A 103 -9.26 -6.82 25.15
C CYS A 103 -8.40 -6.12 26.22
N ARG A 104 -7.08 -6.24 26.06
CA ARG A 104 -6.06 -5.49 26.79
C ARG A 104 -5.09 -4.96 25.74
N PRO A 105 -5.43 -3.86 25.06
CA PRO A 105 -4.67 -3.43 23.91
C PRO A 105 -3.37 -2.72 24.34
N PHE A 106 -2.34 -2.82 23.51
CA PHE A 106 -1.20 -1.91 23.54
C PHE A 106 -0.82 -1.55 22.11
N CYS A 107 -0.18 -0.40 21.93
CA CYS A 107 0.05 0.21 20.64
C CYS A 107 1.53 0.46 20.39
N GLU A 108 1.98 0.14 19.19
CA GLU A 108 3.26 0.60 18.65
C GLU A 108 2.98 1.55 17.48
N VAL A 109 3.58 2.74 17.51
CA VAL A 109 3.50 3.72 16.42
C VAL A 109 4.88 3.93 15.84
N TYR A 110 4.99 3.79 14.53
CA TYR A 110 6.20 3.95 13.75
C TYR A 110 6.05 5.16 12.83
N VAL A 111 7.07 6.01 12.81
CA VAL A 111 7.22 7.14 11.89
C VAL A 111 8.64 7.10 11.34
N GLY A 112 8.79 6.66 10.09
CA GLY A 112 10.11 6.29 9.56
C GLY A 112 10.77 5.22 10.43
N ASP A 113 11.98 5.51 10.93
CA ASP A 113 12.76 4.61 11.80
C ASP A 113 12.45 4.79 13.30
N GLU A 114 11.69 5.82 13.68
CA GLU A 114 11.33 6.06 15.08
C GLU A 114 10.12 5.21 15.48
N ARG A 115 10.18 4.66 16.69
CA ARG A 115 9.09 3.86 17.28
C ARG A 115 8.74 4.35 18.68
N VAL A 116 7.45 4.61 18.89
CA VAL A 116 6.86 4.85 20.20
C VAL A 116 5.98 3.66 20.58
N THR A 117 6.00 3.26 21.84
CA THR A 117 5.15 2.17 22.36
C THR A 117 4.42 2.65 23.60
N THR A 118 3.12 2.38 23.67
CA THR A 118 2.33 2.61 24.88
C THR A 118 1.51 1.37 25.23
N THR A 119 1.41 1.09 26.52
CA THR A 119 0.55 0.06 27.10
C THR A 119 -0.66 0.64 27.82
N ASP A 120 -0.78 1.96 27.86
CA ASP A 120 -1.86 2.64 28.55
C ASP A 120 -3.14 2.53 27.73
N PHE A 121 -4.22 2.11 28.36
CA PHE A 121 -5.52 2.01 27.73
C PHE A 121 -6.63 2.18 28.76
N LYS A 122 -7.81 2.55 28.28
CA LYS A 122 -9.06 2.51 29.05
C LYS A 122 -10.15 1.83 28.25
N ILE A 123 -11.05 1.15 28.95
CA ILE A 123 -12.28 0.59 28.39
C ILE A 123 -13.43 1.30 29.09
N GLU A 124 -14.24 2.02 28.31
CA GLU A 124 -15.30 2.90 28.80
C GLU A 124 -16.38 3.00 27.72
N ASP A 125 -17.66 2.96 28.12
CA ASP A 125 -18.81 3.12 27.22
C ASP A 125 -18.79 2.25 25.95
N GLY A 126 -18.34 0.99 26.08
CA GLY A 126 -18.25 0.07 24.94
C GLY A 126 -17.14 0.40 23.93
N LYS A 127 -16.16 1.23 24.32
CA LYS A 127 -15.00 1.62 23.52
C LYS A 127 -13.71 1.24 24.23
N ALA A 128 -12.70 0.87 23.46
CA ALA A 128 -11.34 0.73 23.95
C ALA A 128 -10.49 1.90 23.41
N VAL A 129 -9.92 2.68 24.31
CA VAL A 129 -9.19 3.93 23.99
C VAL A 129 -7.75 3.80 24.44
N ILE A 130 -6.82 4.11 23.54
CA ILE A 130 -5.38 4.16 23.79
C ILE A 130 -4.94 5.61 23.63
N PRO A 131 -4.69 6.35 24.73
CA PRO A 131 -4.12 7.69 24.62
C PRO A 131 -2.69 7.60 24.06
N LEU A 132 -2.38 8.45 23.08
CA LEU A 132 -1.06 8.51 22.44
C LEU A 132 -0.37 9.84 22.73
N GLY A 133 -1.00 10.97 22.43
CA GLY A 133 -0.42 12.30 22.64
C GLY A 133 0.88 12.55 21.85
N ILE A 134 1.04 11.91 20.68
CA ILE A 134 2.27 12.00 19.87
C ILE A 134 2.02 12.84 18.61
N THR A 135 3.04 13.59 18.20
CA THR A 135 3.01 14.35 16.94
C THR A 135 3.74 13.56 15.86
N VAL A 136 3.09 13.33 14.72
CA VAL A 136 3.60 12.53 13.61
C VAL A 136 3.55 13.31 12.30
N GLN A 137 4.45 13.01 11.37
CA GLN A 137 4.50 13.60 10.04
C GLN A 137 5.07 12.60 9.03
N GLY A 138 4.46 12.49 7.85
CA GLY A 138 4.88 11.56 6.80
C GLY A 138 4.12 10.24 6.87
N ASP A 139 4.81 9.14 6.53
CA ASP A 139 4.26 7.79 6.61
C ASP A 139 4.20 7.29 8.06
N VAL A 140 2.99 6.90 8.49
CA VAL A 140 2.71 6.45 9.85
C VAL A 140 2.20 5.03 9.80
N LEU A 141 2.77 4.17 10.64
CA LEU A 141 2.33 2.80 10.87
C LEU A 141 1.91 2.64 12.33
N ILE A 142 0.66 2.27 12.56
CA ILE A 142 0.12 1.97 13.88
C ILE A 142 -0.19 0.47 13.94
N ILE A 143 0.39 -0.23 14.91
CA ILE A 143 0.10 -1.64 15.16
C ILE A 143 -0.52 -1.78 16.55
N ILE A 144 -1.66 -2.49 16.60
CA ILE A 144 -2.36 -2.78 17.84
C ILE A 144 -2.22 -4.26 18.18
N TYR A 145 -1.89 -4.53 19.43
CA TYR A 145 -1.69 -5.87 19.97
C TYR A 145 -2.58 -6.10 21.18
N HIS A 146 -2.85 -7.36 21.50
CA HIS A 146 -3.48 -7.75 22.75
C HIS A 146 -2.44 -8.30 23.75
N ALA A 147 -2.28 -7.65 24.90
CA ALA A 147 -1.46 -8.16 26.00
C ALA A 147 -2.13 -9.38 26.67
N ARG A 148 -1.39 -10.51 26.74
CA ARG A 148 -1.80 -11.69 27.52
C ARG A 148 -1.08 -11.68 28.86
N SER A 149 -1.83 -11.71 29.97
CA SER A 149 -1.24 -11.94 31.29
C SER A 149 -0.79 -13.39 31.38
N THR A 150 0.52 -13.65 31.33
CA THR A 150 1.07 -14.97 31.65
C THR A 150 1.16 -15.09 33.17
N LEU A 151 0.36 -15.99 33.73
CA LEU A 151 0.36 -16.32 35.15
C LEU A 151 1.72 -16.94 35.54
N GLY A 152 2.53 -16.24 36.33
CA GLY A 152 3.60 -16.81 37.16
C GLY A 152 4.93 -17.21 36.49
N GLY A 153 6.02 -16.61 36.98
CA GLY A 153 7.32 -17.26 37.11
C GLY A 153 8.25 -17.29 35.89
N ARG A 154 9.55 -17.17 36.15
CA ARG A 154 10.71 -17.10 35.23
C ARG A 154 10.90 -18.30 34.27
N LEU A 155 9.89 -19.11 33.95
CA LEU A 155 10.06 -20.39 33.25
C LEU A 155 9.16 -20.66 32.03
N GLN A 156 8.44 -19.66 31.47
CA GLN A 156 7.62 -19.87 30.25
C GLN A 156 7.81 -18.85 29.13
N ALA A 157 8.82 -17.97 29.20
CA ALA A 157 9.15 -17.10 28.06
C ALA A 157 9.68 -17.87 26.82
N LYS A 158 9.91 -19.19 26.94
CA LYS A 158 10.62 -20.00 25.94
C LYS A 158 9.83 -21.17 25.31
N VAL A 159 8.53 -21.34 25.60
CA VAL A 159 7.75 -22.48 25.07
C VAL A 159 6.45 -22.01 24.40
N ARG A 160 6.62 -21.39 23.23
CA ARG A 160 5.77 -21.44 22.01
C ARG A 160 6.20 -20.27 21.13
N GLY A 161 6.92 -20.57 20.04
CA GLY A 161 7.15 -19.59 19.00
C GLY A 161 5.81 -19.02 18.52
N CYS A 162 5.71 -17.69 18.53
CA CYS A 162 4.61 -16.88 17.95
C CYS A 162 3.25 -17.03 18.67
N GLN A 163 2.53 -16.01 19.13
CA GLN A 163 2.38 -14.62 18.69
C GLN A 163 2.07 -13.76 19.93
N ARG A 164 2.64 -12.56 20.05
CA ARG A 164 1.87 -11.44 20.64
C ARG A 164 0.58 -11.39 19.81
N PRO A 165 -0.65 -11.52 20.33
CA PRO A 165 -1.82 -11.51 19.46
C PRO A 165 -1.88 -10.16 18.75
N TRP A 166 -1.46 -10.15 17.48
CA TRP A 166 -1.61 -9.02 16.57
C TRP A 166 -3.11 -8.85 16.41
N MET A 167 -3.63 -7.68 16.74
CA MET A 167 -5.03 -7.38 16.48
C MET A 167 -5.11 -6.98 15.02
N PHE A 168 -4.57 -5.81 14.70
CA PHE A 168 -4.58 -5.25 13.35
C PHE A 168 -3.48 -4.21 13.21
N GLN A 169 -3.29 -3.75 11.98
CA GLN A 169 -2.39 -2.68 11.61
C GLN A 169 -3.14 -1.62 10.79
N ILE A 170 -2.69 -0.36 10.90
CA ILE A 170 -3.11 0.77 10.07
C ILE A 170 -1.86 1.46 9.53
N GLN A 171 -1.86 1.80 8.25
CA GLN A 171 -0.85 2.66 7.64
C GLN A 171 -1.49 3.80 6.87
N PHE A 172 -0.98 5.02 7.01
CA PHE A 172 -1.45 6.19 6.28
C PHE A 172 -0.33 7.23 6.18
N HIS A 173 -0.45 8.19 5.26
CA HIS A 173 0.47 9.31 5.14
C HIS A 173 -0.22 10.60 5.60
N THR A 174 0.39 11.35 6.54
CA THR A 174 -0.25 12.53 7.15
C THR A 174 -0.65 13.59 6.15
N GLY A 175 0.12 13.76 5.07
CA GLY A 175 -0.16 14.77 4.02
C GLY A 175 -1.45 14.58 3.24
N PHE A 176 -2.10 13.41 3.34
CA PHE A 176 -3.39 13.12 2.71
C PHE A 176 -4.57 13.21 3.69
N VAL A 177 -4.30 13.54 4.97
CA VAL A 177 -5.36 13.78 5.94
C VAL A 177 -5.95 15.17 5.69
N PRO A 178 -7.29 15.36 5.72
CA PRO A 178 -7.88 16.69 5.57
C PRO A 178 -7.35 17.67 6.63
N ARG A 179 -7.05 18.90 6.23
CA ARG A 179 -6.40 19.93 7.08
C ARG A 179 -7.22 20.33 8.32
N ASN A 180 -8.52 20.09 8.29
CA ASN A 180 -9.48 20.37 9.37
C ASN A 180 -9.99 19.09 10.05
N ALA A 181 -9.34 17.93 9.79
CA ALA A 181 -9.76 16.68 10.39
C ALA A 181 -9.56 16.72 11.90
N ALA A 182 -10.64 16.43 12.63
CA ALA A 182 -10.59 16.08 14.06
C ALA A 182 -10.51 14.56 14.27
N THR A 183 -10.80 13.77 13.23
CA THR A 183 -10.83 12.31 13.29
C THR A 183 -10.47 11.69 11.94
N VAL A 184 -9.67 10.63 11.97
CA VAL A 184 -9.43 9.73 10.82
C VAL A 184 -10.04 8.38 11.12
N ARG A 185 -10.99 7.93 10.29
CA ARG A 185 -11.76 6.70 10.52
C ARG A 185 -11.29 5.57 9.60
N PHE A 186 -11.19 4.38 10.17
CA PHE A 186 -10.90 3.13 9.48
C PHE A 186 -11.96 2.10 9.87
N ALA A 187 -12.76 1.65 8.91
CA ALA A 187 -13.67 0.53 9.14
C ALA A 187 -12.86 -0.79 9.22
N LYS A 188 -13.47 -1.88 9.71
CA LYS A 188 -12.83 -3.21 9.78
C LYS A 188 -12.16 -3.63 8.45
N TYR A 189 -12.76 -3.31 7.31
CA TYR A 189 -12.22 -3.64 5.98
C TYR A 189 -11.08 -2.73 5.52
N ASP A 190 -10.80 -1.65 6.26
CA ASP A 190 -9.68 -0.74 6.02
C ASP A 190 -8.42 -1.09 6.84
N LEU A 191 -8.50 -2.15 7.65
CA LEU A 191 -7.45 -2.60 8.56
C LEU A 191 -6.62 -3.74 7.95
N ASP A 192 -5.32 -3.68 8.15
CA ASP A 192 -4.40 -4.73 7.72
C ASP A 192 -4.22 -5.79 8.79
N ALA A 193 -3.79 -6.99 8.37
CA ALA A 193 -3.33 -8.06 9.25
C ALA A 193 -4.30 -8.39 10.40
N CYS A 194 -5.60 -8.23 10.17
CA CYS A 194 -6.62 -8.61 11.14
C CYS A 194 -6.51 -10.08 11.52
N ASP A 195 -6.60 -10.37 12.81
CA ASP A 195 -6.86 -11.70 13.35
C ASP A 195 -8.25 -12.22 12.89
N ILE A 196 -8.66 -13.39 13.38
CA ILE A 196 -9.93 -14.05 13.04
C ILE A 196 -11.14 -13.12 13.20
N GLN A 197 -12.07 -13.20 12.24
CA GLN A 197 -13.13 -12.22 12.07
C GLN A 197 -14.09 -12.13 13.27
N GLU A 198 -14.28 -13.22 14.01
CA GLU A 198 -15.21 -13.35 15.15
C GLU A 198 -14.74 -12.58 16.38
N LYS A 199 -13.46 -12.20 16.44
CA LYS A 199 -12.93 -11.33 17.52
C LYS A 199 -13.35 -9.88 17.36
N TYR A 200 -13.90 -9.51 16.20
CA TYR A 200 -14.30 -8.15 15.87
C TYR A 200 -15.82 -8.07 15.77
N PRO A 201 -16.47 -7.32 16.67
CA PRO A 201 -17.92 -7.11 16.62
C PRO A 201 -18.39 -6.49 15.30
N ASP A 202 -19.70 -6.58 15.04
CA ASP A 202 -20.30 -5.91 13.90
C ASP A 202 -20.07 -4.39 13.95
N LEU A 203 -19.86 -3.81 12.77
CA LEU A 203 -19.55 -2.39 12.59
C LEU A 203 -18.28 -1.93 13.33
N PHE A 204 -17.39 -2.86 13.68
CA PHE A 204 -16.09 -2.51 14.27
C PHE A 204 -15.33 -1.50 13.41
N GLN A 205 -14.85 -0.46 14.06
CA GLN A 205 -14.09 0.62 13.46
C GLN A 205 -13.06 1.17 14.43
N VAL A 206 -12.04 1.79 13.85
CA VAL A 206 -10.97 2.47 14.55
C VAL A 206 -11.00 3.93 14.15
N ASN A 207 -11.06 4.81 15.13
CA ASN A 207 -10.99 6.26 14.93
C ASN A 207 -9.69 6.76 15.56
N LEU A 208 -8.88 7.46 14.78
CA LEU A 208 -7.76 8.24 15.29
C LEU A 208 -8.29 9.63 15.62
N GLU A 209 -8.28 10.01 16.89
CA GLU A 209 -8.56 11.39 17.29
C GLU A 209 -7.30 12.22 17.00
N VAL A 210 -7.43 13.21 16.11
CA VAL A 210 -6.30 13.95 15.58
C VAL A 210 -6.51 15.45 15.66
N GLU A 211 -5.41 16.18 15.64
CA GLU A 211 -5.37 17.62 15.43
C GLU A 211 -4.24 17.94 14.45
N VAL A 212 -4.60 18.57 13.33
CA VAL A 212 -3.63 18.96 12.30
C VAL A 212 -3.06 20.34 12.68
N GLU A 213 -1.74 20.43 12.79
CA GLU A 213 -1.10 21.70 13.14
C GLU A 213 -1.31 22.76 12.05
N PRO A 214 -1.46 24.04 12.40
CA PRO A 214 -1.78 25.09 11.42
C PRO A 214 -0.63 25.37 10.45
N ARG A 215 0.62 25.10 10.85
CA ARG A 215 1.82 25.43 10.07
C ARG A 215 2.45 24.18 9.49
N ASP A 216 3.00 24.34 8.29
CA ASP A 216 3.78 23.29 7.64
C ASP A 216 5.12 23.17 8.38
N ARG A 217 5.59 21.94 8.53
CA ARG A 217 6.93 21.66 9.07
C ARG A 217 7.75 21.02 7.96
N PRO A 218 8.85 21.64 7.51
CA PRO A 218 9.73 21.01 6.53
C PRO A 218 10.26 19.69 7.08
N SER A 219 10.10 18.62 6.31
CA SER A 219 10.79 17.36 6.59
C SER A 219 12.30 17.54 6.42
N ARG A 220 13.11 16.68 7.07
CA ARG A 220 14.57 16.71 6.93
C ARG A 220 15.03 16.54 5.48
N GLU A 221 14.23 15.83 4.67
CA GLU A 221 14.44 15.64 3.24
C GLU A 221 13.21 16.15 2.47
N ALA A 222 13.45 16.86 1.37
CA ALA A 222 12.36 17.28 0.49
C ALA A 222 11.76 16.03 -0.19
N PRO A 223 10.42 15.86 -0.16
CA PRO A 223 9.80 14.71 -0.78
C PRO A 223 10.04 14.69 -2.29
N PRO A 224 10.08 13.50 -2.92
CA PRO A 224 10.45 13.36 -4.32
C PRO A 224 9.46 14.05 -5.28
N TRP A 225 8.24 14.36 -4.85
CA TRP A 225 7.25 15.09 -5.63
C TRP A 225 7.45 16.62 -5.66
N GLU A 226 8.17 17.20 -4.70
CA GLU A 226 8.42 18.66 -4.66
C GLU A 226 9.42 19.11 -5.74
N GLY A 227 10.51 18.35 -5.94
CA GLY A 227 11.46 18.61 -7.03
C GLY A 227 10.96 18.13 -8.41
N GLY A 228 10.03 17.17 -8.40
CA GLY A 228 9.42 16.60 -9.59
C GLY A 228 8.29 17.44 -10.17
N ALA A 229 7.56 18.26 -9.39
CA ALA A 229 6.40 19.01 -9.87
C ALA A 229 6.72 20.11 -10.91
N ARG A 230 7.99 20.51 -11.06
CA ARG A 230 8.43 21.35 -12.21
C ARG A 230 8.72 20.56 -13.48
N ALA A 231 8.90 19.24 -13.38
CA ALA A 231 8.84 18.35 -14.52
C ALA A 231 7.38 17.89 -14.65
N ARG A 232 6.65 18.40 -15.66
CA ARG A 232 5.31 17.90 -16.01
C ARG A 232 5.25 16.37 -15.80
N PRO A 233 4.23 15.84 -15.11
CA PRO A 233 4.04 14.39 -15.03
C PRO A 233 4.15 13.82 -16.44
N PRO A 234 4.84 12.67 -16.62
CA PRO A 234 5.09 12.16 -17.96
C PRO A 234 3.75 12.07 -18.70
N GLY A 235 3.76 12.51 -19.96
CA GLY A 235 2.62 12.26 -20.84
C GLY A 235 2.30 10.76 -20.89
N PRO A 236 1.08 10.37 -21.27
CA PRO A 236 0.66 8.97 -21.27
C PRO A 236 1.74 8.08 -21.88
N TRP A 237 2.17 7.05 -21.16
CA TRP A 237 3.17 6.13 -21.69
C TRP A 237 2.64 5.49 -22.98
N ARG A 238 3.25 5.85 -24.10
CA ARG A 238 3.01 5.20 -25.38
C ARG A 238 4.00 4.05 -25.46
N PRO A 239 3.54 2.79 -25.56
CA PRO A 239 4.45 1.71 -25.91
C PRO A 239 5.21 2.09 -27.19
N PRO A 240 6.47 1.64 -27.36
CA PRO A 240 7.07 1.63 -28.69
C PRO A 240 6.06 1.01 -29.64
N GLN A 241 5.77 1.68 -30.77
CA GLN A 241 4.94 1.07 -31.81
C GLN A 241 5.47 -0.34 -32.00
N GLN A 242 4.61 -1.34 -31.78
CA GLN A 242 4.96 -2.73 -32.03
C GLN A 242 5.71 -2.75 -33.35
N CYS A 243 6.97 -3.20 -33.36
CA CYS A 243 7.62 -3.56 -34.60
C CYS A 243 6.61 -4.43 -35.34
N ARG A 244 6.06 -3.90 -36.45
CA ARG A 244 5.22 -4.69 -37.33
C ARG A 244 5.98 -6.00 -37.55
N PRO A 245 5.34 -7.17 -37.43
CA PRO A 245 6.02 -8.40 -37.81
C PRO A 245 6.59 -8.15 -39.20
N ALA A 246 7.91 -8.31 -39.34
CA ALA A 246 8.57 -8.17 -40.62
C ALA A 246 7.77 -9.04 -41.59
N GLN A 247 7.10 -8.40 -42.56
CA GLN A 247 6.47 -9.13 -43.64
C GLN A 247 7.64 -9.84 -44.32
N LEU A 248 7.75 -11.14 -44.08
CA LEU A 248 8.58 -12.02 -44.89
C LEU A 248 8.21 -11.73 -46.34
N PRO A 249 9.16 -11.33 -47.21
CA PRO A 249 8.84 -11.11 -48.60
C PRO A 249 8.23 -12.41 -49.13
N ALA A 250 7.02 -12.30 -49.69
CA ALA A 250 6.38 -13.40 -50.38
C ALA A 250 7.38 -13.96 -51.39
N ARG A 251 7.77 -15.22 -51.23
CA ARG A 251 8.50 -15.95 -52.27
C ARG A 251 7.63 -15.94 -53.51
N GLY A 252 7.95 -15.07 -54.46
CA GLY A 252 7.36 -15.13 -55.79
C GLY A 252 7.63 -16.51 -56.39
N PRO A 253 6.67 -17.11 -57.12
CA PRO A 253 6.93 -18.35 -57.82
C PRO A 253 8.03 -18.09 -58.87
N GLY A 254 9.11 -18.86 -58.77
CA GLY A 254 10.26 -18.79 -59.67
C GLY A 254 9.90 -19.12 -61.14
N PRO A 255 10.83 -18.88 -62.07
CA PRO A 255 10.57 -18.98 -63.50
C PRO A 255 10.24 -20.43 -63.90
N ARG A 256 9.17 -20.59 -64.70
CA ARG A 256 8.85 -21.86 -65.36
C ARG A 256 9.94 -22.20 -66.38
N SER A 257 10.75 -23.20 -66.09
CA SER A 257 11.63 -23.84 -67.06
C SER A 257 10.78 -24.61 -68.08
N GLY A 258 10.76 -24.13 -69.32
CA GLY A 258 10.18 -24.85 -70.46
C GLY A 258 11.06 -26.05 -70.82
N GLY A 259 10.56 -27.26 -70.57
CA GLY A 259 11.12 -28.50 -71.08
C GLY A 259 10.13 -29.15 -72.05
N ARG A 260 10.47 -29.15 -73.35
CA ARG A 260 9.75 -29.87 -74.39
C ARG A 260 9.92 -31.37 -74.18
N CYS A 261 8.81 -32.12 -74.14
CA CYS A 261 8.81 -33.55 -74.46
C CYS A 261 8.01 -33.73 -75.75
N GLY A 262 8.73 -33.89 -76.87
CA GLY A 262 8.20 -34.58 -78.04
C GLY A 262 8.46 -36.08 -77.86
N GLY A 263 7.49 -36.92 -78.21
CA GLY A 263 7.66 -38.38 -78.36
C GLY A 263 8.58 -38.74 -79.54
N PRO A 264 8.47 -39.91 -80.19
CA PRO A 264 7.49 -40.99 -80.02
C PRO A 264 8.10 -42.42 -80.05
N ALA A 265 7.29 -43.42 -79.68
CA ALA A 265 7.07 -44.71 -80.36
C ALA A 265 6.32 -45.64 -79.39
#